data_AF-A0A537QY15-F1
#
_entry.id   AF-A0A537QY15-F1
#
_cell.length_a   1.000
_cell.length_b   1.000
_cell.length_c   1.000
_cell.angle_alpha   90.00
_cell.angle_beta   90.00
_cell.angle_gamma   90.00
#
_symmetry.space_group_name_H-M   'P 1'
#
loop_
_entity.id
_entity.type
_entity.pdbx_description
1 polymer ?
#
loop_
_entity_poly.entity_id
_entity_poly.type
_entity_poly.pdbx_seq_one_letter_code
_entity_poly.pdbx_strand_id
1 'polypeptide(L)' 'MFVCLCNALTDRDLHPHTAAGDCSVSMVYQACGCRPQCGKCVPFVRQMLRDGAEAARKSGGAD' A
#
# COMPACT_ATOMS: atom_id res chain seq x y z
N MET A 1 9.15 -8.21 -4.34
CA MET A 1 9.38 -7.33 -5.52
C MET A 1 9.61 -5.89 -5.09
N PHE A 2 10.57 -5.18 -5.66
CA PHE A 2 10.68 -3.73 -5.46
C PHE A 2 9.49 -3.01 -6.10
N VAL A 3 8.81 -2.20 -5.29
CA VAL A 3 7.66 -1.39 -5.72
C VAL A 3 8.10 0.05 -5.96
N CYS A 4 8.94 0.62 -5.08
CA CYS A 4 9.46 1.97 -5.22
C CYS A 4 10.99 1.95 -5.26
N LEU A 5 11.57 2.16 -6.45
CA LEU A 5 13.03 2.21 -6.61
C LEU A 5 13.65 3.45 -5.95
N CYS A 6 12.96 4.60 -5.98
CA CYS A 6 13.48 5.84 -5.41
C CYS A 6 13.70 5.77 -3.89
N ASN A 7 12.86 5.01 -3.19
CA ASN A 7 12.92 4.87 -1.72
C ASN A 7 13.30 3.44 -1.29
N ALA A 8 13.74 2.60 -2.24
CA ALA A 8 14.07 1.19 -2.02
C ALA A 8 13.00 0.39 -1.25
N LEU A 9 11.71 0.61 -1.54
CA LEU A 9 10.60 -0.08 -0.89
C LEU A 9 10.17 -1.31 -1.70
N THR A 10 10.01 -2.43 -1.01
CA THR A 10 9.49 -3.69 -1.53
C THR A 10 8.00 -3.86 -1.24
N ASP A 11 7.39 -4.83 -1.89
CA ASP A 11 6.04 -5.30 -1.55
C ASP A 11 5.92 -5.65 -0.08
N ARG A 12 6.95 -6.27 0.51
CA ARG A 12 6.96 -6.66 1.93
C ARG A 12 6.97 -5.47 2.87
N ASP A 13 7.64 -4.38 2.48
CA ASP A 13 7.66 -3.12 3.26
C ASP A 13 6.30 -2.42 3.21
N LEU A 14 5.60 -2.51 2.07
CA LEU A 14 4.32 -1.83 1.86
C LEU A 14 3.11 -2.63 2.36
N HIS A 15 3.17 -3.96 2.31
CA HIS A 15 2.04 -4.85 2.59
C HIS A 15 1.34 -4.60 3.94
N PRO A 16 2.07 -4.42 5.07
CA PRO A 16 1.46 -4.14 6.37
C PRO A 16 0.64 -2.85 6.37
N HIS A 17 1.01 -1.88 5.53
CA HIS A 17 0.36 -0.59 5.44
C HIS A 17 -0.78 -0.57 4.43
N THR A 18 -0.81 -1.51 3.47
CA THR A 18 -1.88 -1.58 2.45
C THR A 18 -2.99 -2.56 2.81
N ALA A 19 -2.74 -3.52 3.69
CA ALA A 19 -3.70 -4.58 4.04
C ALA A 19 -4.91 -4.11 4.88
N ALA A 20 -4.78 -3.00 5.61
CA ALA A 20 -5.83 -2.50 6.51
C ALA A 20 -7.02 -1.84 5.78
N GLY A 21 -6.94 -1.60 4.47
CA GLY A 21 -8.05 -1.12 3.64
C GLY A 21 -8.40 0.37 3.76
N ASP A 22 -8.15 1.01 4.91
CA ASP A 22 -8.50 2.42 5.19
C ASP A 22 -7.28 3.35 5.21
N CYS A 23 -6.54 3.41 4.11
CA CYS A 23 -5.43 4.35 4.00
C CYS A 23 -5.22 4.87 2.58
N SER A 24 -4.52 6.01 2.50
CA SER A 24 -4.13 6.63 1.23
C SER A 24 -2.67 6.30 0.90
N VAL A 25 -2.29 6.47 -0.37
CA VAL A 25 -0.86 6.33 -0.77
C VAL A 25 0.03 7.22 0.08
N SER A 26 -0.37 8.46 0.35
CA SER A 26 0.40 9.37 1.20
C SER A 26 0.61 8.83 2.60
N MET A 27 -0.42 8.22 3.21
CA MET A 27 -0.32 7.57 4.52
C MET A 27 0.60 6.36 4.50
N VAL A 28 0.57 5.54 3.44
CA VAL A 28 1.49 4.41 3.26
C VAL A 28 2.95 4.89 3.26
N TYR A 29 3.28 5.89 2.43
CA TYR A 29 4.66 6.40 2.37
C TYR A 29 5.08 7.10 3.66
N GLN A 30 4.17 7.82 4.32
CA GLN A 30 4.40 8.40 5.63
C GLN A 30 4.70 7.34 6.69
N ALA A 31 3.99 6.20 6.68
CA ALA A 31 4.25 5.08 7.57
C ALA A 31 5.61 4.43 7.29
N CYS A 32 6.07 4.43 6.04
CA CYS A 32 7.43 4.03 5.65
C CYS A 32 8.49 5.13 5.88
N GLY A 33 8.15 6.26 6.50
CA GLY A 33 9.09 7.34 6.82
C GLY A 33 9.62 8.12 5.61
N CYS A 34 8.93 8.08 4.46
CA CYS A 34 9.38 8.75 3.25
C CYS A 34 8.22 9.40 2.46
N ARG A 35 8.55 9.99 1.31
CA ARG A 35 7.57 10.55 0.36
C ARG A 35 7.85 10.01 -1.05
N PRO A 36 6.85 9.83 -1.91
CA PRO A 36 7.09 9.48 -3.31
C PRO A 36 7.97 10.53 -3.99
N GLN A 37 9.00 10.10 -4.74
CA GLN A 37 9.87 11.02 -5.49
C GLN A 37 9.38 11.19 -6.93
N CYS A 38 9.50 10.15 -7.77
CA CYS A 38 9.07 10.21 -9.18
C CYS A 38 7.61 9.82 -9.43
N GLY A 39 6.92 9.26 -8.41
CA GLY A 39 5.52 8.88 -8.50
C GLY A 39 5.18 7.65 -9.36
N LYS A 40 6.14 7.05 -10.09
CA LYS A 40 5.90 5.91 -11.00
C LYS A 40 5.27 4.69 -10.33
N CYS A 41 5.57 4.49 -9.06
CA CYS A 41 5.03 3.41 -8.22
C CYS A 41 3.59 3.67 -7.74
N VAL A 42 3.11 4.92 -7.77
CA VAL A 42 1.83 5.32 -7.16
C VAL A 42 0.62 4.54 -7.70
N PRO A 43 0.47 4.30 -9.02
CA PRO A 43 -0.64 3.51 -9.54
C PRO A 43 -0.67 2.08 -8.96
N PHE A 44 0.51 1.46 -8.81
CA PHE A 44 0.63 0.12 -8.24
C PHE A 44 0.30 0.11 -6.74
N VAL A 45 0.82 1.06 -5.97
CA VAL A 45 0.48 1.19 -4.54
C VAL A 45 -1.02 1.43 -4.34
N ARG A 46 -1.67 2.22 -5.22
CA ARG A 46 -3.14 2.37 -5.20
C ARG A 46 -3.88 1.06 -5.47
N GLN A 47 -3.34 0.20 -6.33
CA GLN A 47 -3.94 -1.12 -6.56
C GLN A 47 -3.82 -1.99 -5.31
N MET A 48 -2.64 -2.03 -4.67
CA MET A 48 -2.43 -2.77 -3.41
C MET A 48 -3.42 -2.33 -2.32
N LEU A 49 -3.74 -1.04 -2.23
CA LEU A 49 -4.74 -0.50 -1.31
C LEU A 49 -6.15 -1.01 -1.60
N ARG A 50 -6.56 -0.99 -2.87
CA ARG A 50 -7.86 -1.54 -3.29
C ARG A 50 -7.96 -3.02 -2.97
N ASP A 51 -6.91 -3.78 -3.30
CA ASP A 51 -6.87 -5.22 -3.05
C ASP A 51 -6.94 -5.53 -1.55
N GLY A 52 -6.24 -4.75 -0.71
CA GLY A 52 -6.32 -4.84 0.74
C GLY A 52 -7.71 -4.54 1.29
N ALA A 53 -8.36 -3.48 0.80
CA ALA A 53 -9.73 -3.13 1.20
C ALA A 53 -10.74 -4.23 0.81
N GLU A 54 -10.62 -4.79 -0.38
CA GLU A 54 -11.44 -5.92 -0.84
C GLU A 54 -11.20 -7.17 0.02
N ALA A 55 -9.95 -7.47 0.37
CA ALA A 55 -9.62 -8.60 1.24
C ALA A 55 -10.21 -8.42 2.66
N ALA A 56 -10.07 -7.23 3.25
CA ALA A 56 -10.61 -6.91 4.57
C ALA A 56 -12.14 -7.01 4.61
N ARG A 57 -12.84 -6.59 3.54
CA ARG A 57 -14.30 -6.73 3.42
C ARG A 57 -14.76 -8.18 3.36
N LYS A 58 -14.04 -9.03 2.61
CA LYS A 58 -14.37 -10.46 2.50
C LYS A 58 -14.21 -11.21 3.82
N SER A 59 -13.26 -10.80 4.66
CA SER A 59 -13.07 -11.39 6.00
C SER A 59 -14.11 -10.94 7.03
N GLY A 60 -14.82 -9.84 6.81
CA GLY A 60 -15.85 -9.31 7.72
C GLY A 60 -17.29 -9.69 7.35
N GLY A 61 -17.48 -10.68 6.46
CA GLY A 61 -18.78 -11.08 5.90
C GLY A 61 -19.28 -12.45 6.35
N ALA A 62 -18.86 -12.93 7.52
CA ALA A 62 -19.37 -14.15 8.14
C ALA A 62 -19.91 -13.81 9.54
N ASP A 63 -21.03 -13.09 9.58
CA ASP A 63 -21.91 -12.96 10.73
C ASP A 63 -23.32 -13.41 10.33
#